data_AF-A0A8J7TLG1-F1
#
_entry.id   AF-A0A8J7TLG1-F1
#
_cell.length_a   1.000
_cell.length_b   1.000
_cell.length_c   1.000
_cell.angle_alpha   90.00
_cell.angle_beta   90.00
_cell.angle_gamma   90.00
#
_symmetry.space_group_name_H-M   'P 1'
#
loop_
_entity.id
_entity.type
_entity.pdbx_description
1 polymer ?
#
loop_
_entity_poly.entity_id
_entity_poly.type
_entity_poly.pdbx_seq_one_letter_code
_entity_poly.pdbx_strand_id
1 'polypeptide(L)' 'MQIIHNEHAKALDKRLLGLFETKAREFTRFSEENPKTAMITMLIAGLYEELAGLVKH' A
#
# COMPACT_ATOMS: atom_id res chain seq x y z
N MET A 1 -28.68 21.25 1.05
CA MET A 1 -27.24 21.17 0.70
C MET A 1 -26.96 19.72 0.32
N GLN A 2 -26.88 19.41 -0.98
CA GLN A 2 -26.54 18.06 -1.41
C GLN A 2 -25.12 17.77 -0.94
N ILE A 3 -24.96 16.78 -0.08
CA ILE A 3 -23.66 16.17 0.19
C ILE A 3 -23.26 15.56 -1.14
N ILE A 4 -22.39 16.23 -1.90
CA ILE A 4 -21.64 15.59 -2.96
C ILE A 4 -20.95 14.43 -2.26
N HIS A 5 -21.47 13.21 -2.42
CA HIS A 5 -20.76 12.01 -2.02
C HIS A 5 -19.36 12.16 -2.61
N ASN A 6 -18.35 12.17 -1.74
CA ASN A 6 -17.01 12.64 -2.05
C ASN A 6 -16.30 11.67 -3.01
N GLU A 7 -16.71 11.67 -4.28
CA GLU A 7 -16.18 10.80 -5.33
C GLU A 7 -14.67 11.04 -5.53
N HIS A 8 -14.19 12.24 -5.22
CA HIS A 8 -12.77 12.56 -5.19
C HIS A 8 -12.02 11.83 -4.06
N ALA A 9 -12.59 11.73 -2.85
CA ALA A 9 -12.01 10.93 -1.77
C ALA A 9 -12.03 9.45 -2.11
N LYS A 10 -13.14 8.90 -2.61
CA LYS A 10 -13.19 7.49 -3.05
C LYS A 10 -12.16 7.18 -4.13
N ALA A 11 -12.00 8.10 -5.10
CA ALA A 11 -11.00 7.97 -6.15
C ALA A 11 -9.58 8.05 -5.58
N LEU A 12 -9.34 8.90 -4.59
CA LEU A 12 -8.06 8.98 -3.88
C LEU A 12 -7.78 7.69 -3.10
N ASP A 13 -8.72 7.18 -2.33
CA ASP A 13 -8.61 5.94 -1.55
C ASP A 13 -8.27 4.76 -2.48
N LYS A 14 -8.96 4.63 -3.61
CA LYS A 14 -8.67 3.60 -4.60
C LYS A 14 -7.24 3.70 -5.16
N ARG A 15 -6.75 4.92 -5.41
CA ARG A 15 -5.39 5.14 -5.92
C ARG A 15 -4.34 4.83 -4.85
N LEU A 16 -4.57 5.25 -3.61
CA LEU A 16 -3.68 4.97 -2.48
C LEU A 16 -3.61 3.47 -2.19
N LEU A 17 -4.77 2.79 -2.18
CA LEU A 17 -4.83 1.35 -2.02
C LEU A 17 -4.00 0.62 -3.08
N GLY A 18 -4.21 0.95 -4.36
CA GLY A 18 -3.44 0.34 -5.45
C GLY A 18 -1.93 0.62 -5.37
N LEU A 19 -1.55 1.82 -4.93
CA LEU A 19 -0.14 2.18 -4.70
C LEU A 19 0.47 1.32 -3.59
N PHE A 20 -0.19 1.23 -2.44
CA PHE A 20 0.32 0.50 -1.28
C PHE A 20 0.44 -1.00 -1.56
N GLU A 21 -0.59 -1.62 -2.16
CA GLU A 21 -0.52 -3.03 -2.54
C GLU A 21 0.58 -3.31 -3.58
N THR A 22 0.81 -2.38 -4.51
CA THR A 22 1.90 -2.51 -5.48
C THR A 22 3.26 -2.42 -4.80
N LYS A 23 3.44 -1.48 -3.88
CA LYS A 23 4.70 -1.32 -3.15
C LYS A 23 4.98 -2.48 -2.21
N ALA A 24 3.97 -3.00 -1.51
CA ALA A 24 4.10 -4.22 -0.72
C ALA A 24 4.68 -5.36 -1.57
N ARG A 25 4.07 -5.66 -2.73
CA ARG A 25 4.56 -6.70 -3.66
C ARG A 25 5.98 -6.45 -4.17
N GLU A 26 6.31 -5.22 -4.52
CA GLU A 26 7.67 -4.86 -4.98
C GLU A 26 8.71 -5.14 -3.90
N PHE A 27 8.45 -4.73 -2.66
CA PHE A 27 9.39 -4.92 -1.55
C PHE A 27 9.49 -6.38 -1.10
N THR A 28 8.40 -7.15 -1.16
CA THR A 28 8.45 -8.61 -0.99
C THR A 28 9.39 -9.22 -2.04
N ARG A 29 9.24 -8.87 -3.32
CA ARG A 29 10.15 -9.36 -4.38
C ARG A 29 11.61 -8.95 -4.12
N PHE A 30 11.86 -7.72 -3.72
CA PHE A 30 13.23 -7.28 -3.37
C PHE A 30 13.83 -8.07 -2.21
N SER A 31 13.01 -8.59 -1.30
CA SER A 31 13.48 -9.46 -0.23
C SER A 31 13.98 -10.83 -0.72
N GLU A 32 13.39 -11.32 -1.81
CA GLU A 32 13.76 -12.59 -2.44
C GLU A 32 15.01 -12.43 -3.32
N GLU A 33 15.19 -11.26 -3.93
CA GLU A 33 16.31 -10.97 -4.84
C GLU A 33 17.65 -10.74 -4.12
N ASN A 34 17.65 -10.18 -2.90
CA ASN A 34 18.87 -9.88 -2.16
C ASN A 34 18.80 -10.25 -0.68
N PRO A 35 19.44 -11.36 -0.25
CA PRO A 35 19.44 -11.83 1.13
C PRO A 35 19.98 -10.82 2.15
N LYS A 36 20.89 -9.91 1.74
CA LYS A 36 21.47 -8.90 2.65
C LYS A 36 20.47 -7.83 3.06
N THR A 37 19.49 -7.56 2.20
CA THR A 37 18.44 -6.54 2.42
C THR A 37 17.08 -7.16 2.74
N ALA A 38 16.96 -8.49 2.73
CA ALA A 38 15.70 -9.20 2.88
C ALA A 38 14.89 -8.79 4.12
N MET A 39 15.56 -8.64 5.26
CA MET A 39 14.89 -8.24 6.51
C MET A 39 14.28 -6.84 6.40
N ILE A 40 15.01 -5.86 5.87
CA ILE A 40 14.52 -4.48 5.80
C ILE A 40 13.47 -4.32 4.70
N THR A 41 13.59 -5.02 3.57
CA THR A 41 12.59 -4.96 2.51
C THR A 41 11.30 -5.66 2.92
N MET A 42 11.36 -6.76 3.68
CA MET A 42 10.15 -7.36 4.28
C MET A 42 9.47 -6.44 5.30
N LEU A 43 10.24 -5.74 6.13
CA LEU A 43 9.68 -4.74 7.05
C LEU A 43 8.94 -3.63 6.29
N ILE A 44 9.55 -3.10 5.23
CA ILE A 44 8.92 -2.07 4.39
C ILE A 44 7.66 -2.62 3.70
N ALA A 45 7.68 -3.87 3.21
CA ALA A 45 6.50 -4.51 2.64
C ALA A 45 5.34 -4.55 3.64
N GLY A 46 5.61 -4.96 4.88
CA GLY A 46 4.61 -4.96 5.96
C GLY A 46 4.01 -3.59 6.25
N LEU A 47 4.83 -2.52 6.27
CA LEU A 47 4.32 -1.15 6.44
C LEU A 47 3.34 -0.74 5.33
N TYR A 48 3.61 -1.14 4.09
CA TYR A 48 2.68 -0.89 2.99
C TYR A 48 1.39 -1.74 3.09
N GLU A 49 1.47 -2.96 3.60
CA GLU A 49 0.28 -3.77 3.89
C GLU A 49 -0.59 -3.14 4.98
N GLU A 50 0.01 -2.63 6.05
CA GLU A 50 -0.69 -1.88 7.11
C GLU A 50 -1.38 -0.63 6.54
N LEU A 51 -0.68 0.17 5.73
CA LEU A 51 -1.26 1.33 5.06
C LEU A 51 -2.41 0.95 4.12
N ALA A 52 -2.30 -0.16 3.38
CA ALA A 52 -3.39 -0.67 2.56
C ALA A 52 -4.60 -1.09 3.41
N GLY A 53 -4.36 -1.68 4.58
CA GLY A 53 -5.41 -2.01 5.56
C GLY A 53 -6.16 -0.78 6.06
N LEU A 54 -5.46 0.32 6.36
CA LEU A 54 -6.07 1.57 6.81
C LEU A 54 -6.98 2.23 5.76
N VAL A 55 -6.70 2.03 4.46
CA VAL A 55 -7.49 2.61 3.37
C VAL A 55 -8.69 1.73 2.98
N LYS A 56 -8.65 0.43 3.32
CA LYS A 56 -9.78 -0.50 3.08
C LYS A 56 -10.94 -0.31 4.08
N HIS A 57 -10.69 0.31 5.22
CA HIS A 57 -11.61 0.48 6.34
C HIS A 57 -12.10 1.91 6.46
#